data_AF-A0A7X7ACA5-F1
#
_entry.id   AF-A0A7X7ACA5-F1
#
_cell.length_a   1.000
_cell.length_b   1.000
_cell.length_c   1.000
_cell.angle_alpha   90.00
_cell.angle_beta   90.00
_cell.angle_gamma   90.00
#
_symmetry.space_group_name_H-M   'P 1'
#
loop_
_entity.id
_entity.type
_entity.pdbx_description
1 polymer ?
#
loop_
_entity_poly.entity_id
_entity_poly.type
_entity_poly.pdbx_seq_one_letter_code
_entity_poly.pdbx_strand_id
1 'polypeptide(L)' 'MFKLKGIKNMTEEERLKYMIILVKGQLSSEKNDLANISNVTGIIKACVDDLNWAGFYILREDKLVLGPFQGLPACNTIA' A
#
# COMPACT_ATOMS: atom_id res chain seq x y z
N MET A 1 10.10 14.03 -0.99
CA MET A 1 10.99 12.94 -1.43
C MET A 1 11.15 11.93 -0.29
N PHE A 2 10.63 10.71 -0.44
CA PHE A 2 10.74 9.65 0.58
C PHE A 2 12.21 9.38 0.91
N LYS A 3 12.64 9.61 2.15
CA LYS A 3 14.00 9.25 2.60
C LYS A 3 14.02 7.78 3.04
N LEU A 4 13.98 6.87 2.06
CA LEU A 4 13.98 5.41 2.25
C LEU A 4 15.21 4.88 3.02
N LYS A 5 16.30 5.65 3.12
CA LYS A 5 17.54 5.23 3.79
C LYS A 5 17.35 4.97 5.29
N GLY A 6 16.44 5.66 5.97
CA GLY A 6 16.20 5.48 7.41
C GLY A 6 15.42 4.21 7.74
N ILE A 7 14.58 3.75 6.81
CA ILE A 7 13.68 2.60 7.00
C ILE A 7 14.47 1.29 7.16
N LYS A 8 15.61 1.16 6.47
CA LYS A 8 16.43 -0.06 6.51
C LYS A 8 17.07 -0.36 7.86
N ASN A 9 17.18 0.64 8.75
CA ASN A 9 17.78 0.49 10.06
C ASN A 9 16.74 0.30 11.17
N MET A 10 15.45 0.34 10.82
CA MET A 10 14.36 0.14 11.77
C MET A 10 14.13 -1.36 12.00
N THR A 11 13.75 -1.70 13.23
CA THR A 11 13.10 -2.97 13.52
C THR A 11 11.78 -3.09 12.74
N GLU A 12 11.27 -4.30 12.60
CA GLU A 12 9.97 -4.52 11.94
C GLU A 12 8.84 -3.70 12.59
N GLU A 13 8.78 -3.70 13.92
CA GLU A 13 7.77 -2.96 14.68
C GLU A 13 7.83 -1.44 14.41
N GLU A 14 9.04 -0.86 14.42
CA GLU A 14 9.24 0.56 14.11
C GLU A 14 8.80 0.89 12.69
N ARG A 15 9.11 0.00 11.73
CA ARG A 15 8.70 0.12 10.33
C ARG A 15 7.19 0.08 10.16
N LEU A 16 6.50 -0.84 10.83
CA LEU A 16 5.05 -0.93 10.79
C LEU A 16 4.39 0.30 11.44
N LYS A 17 4.94 0.79 12.56
CA LYS A 17 4.51 2.06 13.17
C LYS A 17 4.72 3.25 12.23
N TYR A 18 5.87 3.31 11.56
CA TYR A 18 6.18 4.36 10.59
C TYR A 18 5.28 4.30 9.35
N MET A 19 4.97 3.10 8.87
CA MET A 19 4.01 2.86 7.79
C MET A 19 2.65 3.49 8.11
N ILE A 20 2.14 3.31 9.34
CA ILE A 20 0.87 3.92 9.78
C ILE A 20 0.95 5.45 9.72
N ILE A 21 2.07 6.05 10.14
CA ILE A 21 2.27 7.51 10.09
C ILE A 21 2.20 8.00 8.63
N LEU A 22 2.88 7.31 7.72
CA LEU A 22 2.88 7.66 6.29
C LEU A 22 1.48 7.54 5.68
N VAL A 23 0.76 6.46 5.97
CA VAL A 23 -0.62 6.26 5.50
C VAL A 23 -1.52 7.37 6.01
N LYS A 24 -1.46 7.71 7.32
CA LYS A 24 -2.24 8.82 7.88
C LYS A 24 -1.93 10.15 7.20
N GLY A 25 -0.65 10.43 6.95
CA GLY A 25 -0.22 11.61 6.20
C GLY A 25 -0.85 11.68 4.82
N GLN A 26 -0.74 10.60 4.04
CA GLN A 26 -1.35 10.50 2.70
C GLN A 26 -2.85 10.80 2.75
N LEU A 27 -3.60 10.05 3.58
CA LEU A 27 -5.06 10.17 3.69
C LEU A 27 -5.52 11.54 4.20
N SER A 28 -4.69 12.24 4.98
CA SER A 28 -5.02 13.59 5.46
C SER A 28 -4.83 14.68 4.40
N SER A 29 -3.96 14.43 3.41
CA SER A 29 -3.58 15.42 2.39
C SER A 29 -4.34 15.27 1.06
N GLU A 30 -4.96 14.12 0.82
CA GLU A 30 -5.61 13.78 -0.44
C GLU A 30 -7.01 13.20 -0.18
N LYS A 31 -8.00 13.64 -0.98
CA LYS A 31 -9.40 13.21 -0.88
C LYS A 31 -9.79 12.20 -1.96
N ASN A 32 -9.00 12.07 -3.02
CA ASN A 32 -9.26 11.13 -4.10
C ASN A 32 -8.93 9.70 -3.64
N ASP A 33 -9.94 8.85 -3.56
CA ASP A 33 -9.81 7.47 -3.09
C ASP A 33 -8.84 6.65 -3.94
N LEU A 34 -8.87 6.81 -5.27
CA LEU A 34 -7.98 6.07 -6.17
C LEU A 34 -6.51 6.47 -5.93
N ALA A 35 -6.23 7.76 -5.80
CA ALA A 35 -4.89 8.26 -5.47
C ALA A 35 -4.45 7.76 -4.08
N ASN A 36 -5.35 7.78 -3.10
CA ASN A 36 -5.09 7.29 -1.75
C ASN A 36 -4.73 5.82 -1.73
N ILE A 37 -5.58 4.93 -2.25
CA ILE A 37 -5.30 3.50 -2.22
C ILE A 37 -4.06 3.17 -3.07
N SER A 38 -3.85 3.88 -4.20
CA SER A 38 -2.62 3.74 -4.99
C SER A 38 -1.36 4.04 -4.19
N ASN A 39 -1.31 5.20 -3.50
CA ASN A 39 -0.16 5.56 -2.67
C ASN A 39 0.00 4.64 -1.44
N VAL A 40 -1.12 4.19 -0.84
CA VAL A 40 -1.06 3.23 0.28
C VAL A 40 -0.39 1.93 -0.15
N THR A 41 -0.64 1.40 -1.36
CA THR A 41 0.08 0.21 -1.84
C THR A 41 1.59 0.43 -1.94
N GLY A 42 2.01 1.61 -2.41
CA GLY A 42 3.42 2.02 -2.46
C GLY A 42 4.06 2.12 -1.07
N ILE A 43 3.33 2.70 -0.11
CA ILE A 43 3.76 2.82 1.28
C ILE A 43 3.93 1.43 1.92
N ILE A 44 2.97 0.53 1.74
CA ILE A 44 3.05 -0.85 2.24
C ILE A 44 4.26 -1.56 1.65
N LYS A 45 4.41 -1.53 0.32
CA LYS A 45 5.53 -2.17 -0.40
C LYS A 45 6.90 -1.64 0.05
N ALA A 46 6.98 -0.36 0.43
CA ALA A 46 8.22 0.25 0.91
C ALA A 46 8.54 -0.05 2.38
N CYS A 47 7.55 -0.37 3.20
CA CYS A 47 7.71 -0.56 4.65
C CYS A 47 7.72 -2.03 5.10
N VAL A 48 7.23 -2.96 4.27
CA VAL A 48 7.23 -4.40 4.58
C VAL A 48 8.35 -5.08 3.79
N ASP A 49 9.33 -5.61 4.51
CA ASP A 49 10.44 -6.37 3.90
C ASP A 49 9.95 -7.69 3.32
N ASP A 50 10.62 -8.14 2.25
CA ASP A 50 10.34 -9.38 1.53
C ASP A 50 8.87 -9.57 1.08
N LEU A 51 8.11 -8.47 0.98
CA LEU A 51 6.76 -8.52 0.46
C LEU A 51 6.81 -8.59 -1.06
N ASN A 52 6.29 -9.65 -1.67
CA ASN A 52 6.27 -9.80 -3.12
C ASN A 52 5.15 -8.98 -3.79
N TRP A 53 4.00 -8.82 -3.13
CA TRP A 53 2.82 -8.17 -3.68
C TRP A 53 2.02 -7.41 -2.61
N ALA A 54 1.55 -6.21 -2.92
CA ALA A 54 0.73 -5.38 -2.02
C ALA A 54 -0.36 -4.67 -2.83
N GLY A 55 -1.64 -4.85 -2.50
CA GLY A 55 -2.71 -4.25 -3.28
C GLY A 55 -4.09 -4.48 -2.71
N PHE A 56 -5.10 -3.96 -3.41
CA PHE A 56 -6.49 -4.05 -3.01
C PHE A 56 -7.32 -4.81 -4.04
N TYR A 57 -8.31 -5.55 -3.56
CA TYR A 57 -9.47 -5.96 -4.34
C TYR A 57 -10.69 -5.17 -3.86
N ILE A 58 -11.47 -4.66 -4.81
CA ILE A 58 -12.62 -3.82 -4.55
C ILE A 58 -13.88 -4.61 -4.90
N LEU A 59 -14.81 -4.70 -3.95
CA LEU A 59 -16.09 -5.36 -4.17
C LEU A 59 -16.94 -4.58 -5.19
N ARG A 60 -17.37 -5.26 -6.25
CA ARG A 60 -18.23 -4.78 -7.34
C ARG A 60 -19.13 -5.91 -7.79
N GLU A 61 -20.45 -5.74 -7.69
CA GLU A 61 -21.44 -6.72 -8.19
C GLU A 61 -21.12 -8.16 -7.76
N ASP A 62 -20.92 -8.35 -6.44
CA ASP A 62 -20.58 -9.63 -5.80
C ASP A 62 -19.24 -10.26 -6.22
N LYS A 63 -18.38 -9.51 -6.90
CA LYS A 63 -17.04 -9.94 -7.29
C LYS A 63 -15.98 -9.02 -6.72
N LEU A 64 -14.80 -9.57 -6.50
CA LEU A 64 -13.61 -8.83 -6.14
C LEU A 64 -12.88 -8.42 -7.41
N VAL A 65 -12.88 -7.13 -7.73
CA VAL A 65 -12.18 -6.56 -8.89
C VAL A 65 -10.84 -6.00 -8.45
N LEU A 66 -9.77 -6.32 -9.20
CA LEU A 66 -8.42 -5.85 -8.89
C LEU A 66 -8.36 -4.31 -8.90
N GLY A 67 -7.94 -3.74 -7.76
CA GLY A 67 -7.64 -2.32 -7.61
C GLY A 67 -6.14 -2.04 -7.75
N PRO A 68 -5.64 -0.87 -7.31
CA PRO A 68 -4.22 -0.56 -7.33
C PRO A 68 -3.38 -1.57 -6.54
N PHE A 69 -2.17 -1.82 -7.03
CA PHE A 69 -1.22 -2.76 -6.44
C PHE A 69 0.23 -2.42 -6.78
N GLN A 70 1.16 -3.00 -6.02
CA GLN A 70 2.59 -3.05 -6.29
C GLN A 70 3.02 -4.52 -6.39
N GLY A 71 3.63 -4.89 -7.50
CA GLY A 71 4.09 -6.26 -7.76
C GLY A 71 3.89 -6.65 -9.22
N LEU A 72 4.03 -7.96 -9.49
CA LEU A 72 3.69 -8.53 -10.79
C LEU A 72 2.16 -8.50 -11.03
N PRO A 73 1.70 -8.59 -12.29
CA PRO A 73 0.28 -8.66 -12.62
C PRO A 73 -0.44 -9.77 -11.83
N ALA A 74 -1.69 -9.49 -11.42
CA ALA A 74 -2.54 -10.39 -10.65
C ALA A 74 -3.87 -10.65 -11.36
N CYS A 75 -4.68 -11.58 -10.83
CA CYS A 75 -6.00 -11.90 -11.39
C CYS A 75 -6.93 -10.68 -11.35
N ASN A 76 -7.49 -10.29 -12.50
CA ASN A 76 -8.35 -9.11 -12.59
C ASN A 76 -9.66 -9.24 -11.79
N THR A 77 -10.17 -10.45 -11.60
CA THR A 77 -11.45 -10.71 -10.91
C THR A 77 -11.39 -12.02 -10.14
N ILE A 78 -11.90 -12.02 -8.90
CA ILE A 78 -12.09 -13.21 -8.05
C ILE A 78 -13.59 -13.33 -7.74
N ALA A 79 -14.12 -14.56 -7.88
CA ALA A 79 -15.53 -14.91 -7.68
C ALA A 79 -15.72 -15.68 -6.36
#